data_AF-A0A4Q3SCV2-F1
#
_entry.id   AF-A0A4Q3SCV2-F1
#
_cell.length_a   1.000
_cell.length_b   1.000
_cell.length_c   1.000
_cell.angle_alpha   90.00
_cell.angle_beta   90.00
_cell.angle_gamma   90.00
#
_symmetry.space_group_name_H-M   'P 1'
#
loop_
_entity.id
_entity.type
_entity.pdbx_description
1 polymer ?
#
loop_
_entity_poly.entity_id
_entity_poly.type
_entity_poly.pdbx_seq_one_letter_code
_entity_poly.pdbx_strand_id
1 'polypeptide(L)'
;MNTLNLVYPEKSDIAFTTMIFPDGQPHIKIDVASLSVLDRSEPIRIFTRLASSNDLMLAVFIKNTLDYQEFEKIELHVTYLMAARMDRVMLAGEPFSLKVIASILN
;
A
#
# COMPACT_ATOMS: atom_id res chain seq x y z
N MET A 1 7.91 0.09 -16.64
CA MET A 1 7.81 0.46 -15.20
C MET A 1 6.40 0.14 -14.77
N ASN A 2 6.25 -0.77 -13.81
CA ASN A 2 5.01 -1.50 -13.59
C ASN A 2 4.22 -0.87 -12.45
N THR A 3 2.91 -0.70 -12.64
CA THR A 3 2.08 0.10 -11.74
C THR A 3 0.91 -0.71 -11.18
N LEU A 4 0.71 -0.61 -9.87
CA LEU A 4 -0.53 -1.01 -9.18
C LEU A 4 -1.14 0.25 -8.57
N ASN A 5 -2.29 0.70 -9.08
CA ASN A 5 -2.88 1.98 -8.74
C ASN A 5 -4.23 1.81 -8.02
N LEU A 6 -4.24 1.95 -6.70
CA LEU A 6 -5.47 1.93 -5.90
C LEU A 6 -6.32 3.21 -6.05
N VAL A 7 -5.74 4.31 -6.53
CA VAL A 7 -6.46 5.58 -6.73
C VAL A 7 -7.24 5.58 -8.05
N TYR A 8 -6.63 5.03 -9.09
CA TYR A 8 -7.18 4.88 -10.44
C TYR A 8 -6.93 3.45 -10.94
N PRO A 9 -7.72 2.45 -10.52
CA PRO A 9 -7.50 1.04 -10.86
C PRO A 9 -7.38 0.78 -12.36
N GLU A 10 -8.11 1.52 -13.19
CA GLU A 10 -8.08 1.44 -14.64
C GLU A 10 -6.74 1.85 -15.28
N LYS A 11 -5.87 2.51 -14.51
CA LYS A 11 -4.51 2.92 -14.93
C LYS A 11 -3.42 2.00 -14.37
N SER A 12 -3.79 0.83 -13.84
CA SER A 12 -2.84 -0.16 -13.34
C SER A 12 -2.38 -1.09 -14.46
N ASP A 13 -1.08 -1.35 -14.52
CA ASP A 13 -0.52 -2.42 -15.36
C ASP A 13 -0.79 -3.81 -14.73
N ILE A 14 -0.95 -3.83 -13.41
CA ILE A 14 -1.20 -5.03 -12.60
C ILE A 14 -2.69 -5.08 -12.26
N ALA A 15 -3.41 -6.10 -12.76
CA ALA A 15 -4.82 -6.28 -12.41
C ALA A 15 -4.97 -6.80 -10.97
N PHE A 16 -6.02 -6.34 -10.30
CA PHE A 16 -6.37 -6.78 -8.95
C PHE A 16 -7.87 -6.60 -8.67
N THR A 17 -8.37 -7.25 -7.63
CA THR A 17 -9.69 -7.00 -7.07
C THR A 17 -9.60 -6.74 -5.58
N THR A 18 -10.50 -5.90 -5.07
CA THR A 18 -10.62 -5.59 -3.65
C THR A 18 -11.99 -5.99 -3.12
N MET A 19 -12.04 -6.41 -1.88
CA MET A 19 -13.30 -6.69 -1.16
C MET A 19 -13.18 -6.28 0.30
N ILE A 20 -14.32 -6.16 0.98
CA ILE A 20 -14.40 -5.96 2.42
C ILE A 20 -15.06 -7.20 3.02
N PHE A 21 -14.42 -7.81 4.01
CA PHE A 21 -15.00 -8.92 4.76
C PHE A 21 -16.15 -8.46 5.68
N PRO A 22 -17.01 -9.36 6.17
CA PRO A 22 -18.15 -9.00 7.04
C PRO A 22 -17.78 -8.27 8.33
N ASP A 23 -16.53 -8.40 8.79
CA ASP A 23 -15.98 -7.72 9.97
C ASP A 23 -15.35 -6.35 9.66
N GLY A 24 -15.41 -5.90 8.40
CA GLY A 24 -14.90 -4.60 7.96
C GLY A 24 -13.44 -4.61 7.50
N GLN A 25 -12.75 -5.75 7.57
CA GLN A 25 -11.35 -5.84 7.12
C GLN A 25 -11.26 -5.81 5.59
N PRO A 26 -10.30 -5.05 5.02
CA PRO A 26 -10.10 -5.06 3.59
C PRO A 26 -9.35 -6.32 3.15
N HIS A 27 -9.53 -6.70 1.89
CA HIS A 27 -8.75 -7.73 1.24
C HIS A 27 -8.47 -7.33 -0.20
N ILE A 28 -7.34 -7.79 -0.71
CA ILE A 28 -6.93 -7.60 -2.10
C ILE A 28 -6.41 -8.90 -2.66
N LYS A 29 -6.81 -9.19 -3.90
CA LYS A 29 -6.29 -10.31 -4.70
C LYS A 29 -5.65 -9.75 -5.96
N ILE A 30 -4.33 -9.88 -6.07
CA ILE A 30 -3.59 -9.51 -7.27
C ILE A 30 -3.67 -10.67 -8.28
N ASP A 31 -3.90 -10.34 -9.55
CA ASP A 31 -3.93 -11.34 -10.62
C ASP A 31 -2.53 -11.87 -10.93
N VAL A 32 -2.35 -13.19 -10.81
CA VAL A 32 -1.04 -13.84 -10.98
C VAL A 32 -0.59 -13.81 -12.44
N ALA A 33 -1.52 -13.84 -13.41
CA ALA A 33 -1.17 -13.74 -14.82
C ALA A 33 -0.57 -12.36 -15.16
N SER A 34 -1.09 -11.30 -14.53
CA SER A 34 -0.53 -9.95 -14.65
C SER A 34 0.88 -9.85 -14.03
N LEU A 35 1.16 -10.58 -12.95
CA LEU A 35 2.48 -10.59 -12.31
C LEU A 35 3.50 -11.45 -13.06
N SER A 36 3.11 -12.59 -13.62
CA SER A 36 4.05 -13.57 -14.18
C SER A 36 4.84 -13.07 -15.39
N VAL A 37 4.32 -12.06 -16.10
CA VAL A 37 4.96 -11.46 -17.28
C VAL A 37 5.94 -10.34 -16.93
N LEU A 38 6.04 -9.94 -15.66
CA LEU A 38 6.88 -8.83 -15.22
C LEU A 38 8.28 -9.29 -14.79
N ASP A 39 9.29 -8.50 -15.12
CA ASP A 39 10.64 -8.65 -14.56
C ASP A 39 10.62 -8.34 -13.05
N ARG A 40 11.19 -9.22 -12.23
CA ARG A 40 11.26 -9.10 -10.77
C ARG A 40 12.27 -8.06 -10.28
N SER A 41 13.25 -7.73 -11.12
CA SER A 41 14.29 -6.73 -10.82
C SER A 41 13.85 -5.28 -11.13
N GLU A 42 12.79 -5.14 -11.93
CA GLU A 42 12.17 -3.86 -12.28
C GLU A 42 11.24 -3.36 -11.15
N PRO A 43 11.24 -2.05 -10.87
CA PRO A 43 10.44 -1.51 -9.76
C PRO A 43 8.93 -1.60 -10.04
N ILE A 44 8.18 -2.03 -9.02
CA ILE A 44 6.72 -1.86 -8.96
C ILE A 44 6.40 -0.59 -8.19
N ARG A 45 5.55 0.24 -8.77
CA ARG A 45 5.00 1.44 -8.12
C ARG A 45 3.58 1.19 -7.64
N ILE A 46 3.38 1.29 -6.33
CA ILE A 46 2.07 1.23 -5.70
C ILE A 46 1.58 2.66 -5.49
N PHE A 47 0.51 3.05 -6.18
CA PHE A 47 -0.16 4.34 -5.94
C PHE A 47 -1.34 4.13 -5.00
N THR A 48 -1.37 4.88 -3.92
CA THR A 48 -2.48 4.81 -2.95
C THR A 48 -2.74 6.14 -2.28
N ARG A 49 -3.93 6.28 -1.69
CA ARG A 49 -4.19 7.24 -0.61
C ARG A 49 -4.12 6.47 0.69
N LEU A 50 -3.51 7.02 1.74
CA LEU A 50 -3.57 6.48 3.09
C LEU A 50 -4.53 7.35 3.90
N ALA A 51 -5.82 7.27 3.63
CA ALA A 51 -6.83 8.11 4.28
C ALA A 51 -7.59 7.38 5.40
N SER A 52 -7.41 6.06 5.52
CA SER A 52 -8.05 5.20 6.52
C SER A 52 -7.13 4.06 6.93
N SER A 53 -7.47 3.36 8.03
CA SER A 53 -6.81 2.11 8.41
C SER A 53 -6.90 1.05 7.32
N ASN A 54 -8.02 1.00 6.58
CA ASN A 54 -8.20 0.02 5.52
C ASN A 54 -7.26 0.30 4.34
N ASP A 55 -7.04 1.58 4.00
CA ASP A 55 -6.06 1.93 2.98
C ASP A 55 -4.64 1.54 3.38
N LEU A 56 -4.28 1.75 4.66
CA LEU A 56 -2.99 1.33 5.22
C LEU A 56 -2.83 -0.19 5.15
N MET A 57 -3.86 -0.94 5.54
CA MET A 57 -3.87 -2.41 5.45
C MET A 57 -3.70 -2.89 4.01
N LEU A 58 -4.42 -2.29 3.05
CA LEU A 58 -4.27 -2.64 1.64
C LEU A 58 -2.82 -2.42 1.14
N ALA A 59 -2.19 -1.30 1.51
CA ALA A 59 -0.81 -1.01 1.11
C ALA A 59 0.17 -2.10 1.63
N VAL A 60 0.06 -2.48 2.90
CA VAL A 60 0.95 -3.52 3.48
C VAL A 60 0.62 -4.92 2.96
N PHE A 61 -0.65 -5.23 2.65
CA PHE A 61 -1.04 -6.51 2.04
C PHE A 61 -0.52 -6.65 0.61
N ILE A 62 -0.54 -5.57 -0.17
CA ILE A 62 0.10 -5.54 -1.50
C ILE A 62 1.59 -5.80 -1.37
N LYS A 63 2.28 -5.06 -0.51
CA LYS A 63 3.73 -5.23 -0.27
C LYS A 63 4.04 -6.69 0.07
N ASN A 64 3.33 -7.26 1.05
CA ASN A 64 3.52 -8.66 1.44
C ASN A 64 3.25 -9.65 0.30
N THR A 65 2.20 -9.41 -0.51
CA THR A 65 1.91 -10.25 -1.68
C THR A 65 3.05 -10.19 -2.71
N LEU A 66 3.59 -9.00 -2.97
CA LEU A 66 4.71 -8.82 -3.91
C LEU A 66 6.02 -9.42 -3.38
N ASP A 67 6.26 -9.41 -2.06
CA ASP A 67 7.40 -10.10 -1.44
C ASP A 67 7.33 -11.62 -1.69
N TYR A 68 6.15 -12.24 -1.49
CA TYR A 68 5.95 -13.66 -1.77
C TYR A 68 6.12 -14.01 -3.25
N GLN A 69 6.04 -13.01 -4.13
CA GLN A 69 6.27 -13.13 -5.57
C GLN A 69 7.69 -12.72 -5.98
N GLU A 70 8.56 -12.48 -5.00
CA GLU A 70 10.01 -12.23 -5.15
C GLU A 70 10.35 -10.95 -5.94
N PHE A 71 9.49 -9.93 -5.90
CA PHE A 71 9.84 -8.62 -6.46
C PHE A 71 10.87 -7.89 -5.59
N GLU A 72 11.96 -7.44 -6.20
CA GLU A 72 13.10 -6.89 -5.47
C GLU A 72 12.92 -5.43 -5.05
N LYS A 73 12.15 -4.67 -5.84
CA LYS A 73 12.00 -3.21 -5.68
C LYS A 73 10.54 -2.82 -5.70
N ILE A 74 10.08 -2.27 -4.58
CA ILE A 74 8.72 -1.79 -4.39
C ILE A 74 8.78 -0.33 -3.95
N GLU A 75 8.14 0.54 -4.70
CA GLU A 75 8.00 1.96 -4.40
C GLU A 75 6.55 2.26 -3.98
N LEU A 76 6.37 2.88 -2.82
CA LEU A 76 5.05 3.33 -2.39
C LEU A 76 4.89 4.84 -2.67
N HIS A 77 3.94 5.17 -3.54
CA HIS A 77 3.57 6.53 -3.94
C HIS A 77 2.27 6.93 -3.25
N VAL A 78 2.38 7.74 -2.20
CA VAL A 78 1.25 8.14 -1.35
C VAL A 78 0.72 9.51 -1.77
N THR A 79 -0.51 9.55 -2.27
CA THR A 79 -1.21 10.79 -2.70
C THR A 79 -1.84 11.57 -1.54
N TYR A 80 -2.13 10.89 -0.44
CA TYR A 80 -2.60 11.47 0.81
C TYR A 80 -2.07 10.66 1.99
N LEU A 81 -1.44 11.30 2.98
CA LEU A 81 -0.79 10.62 4.10
C LEU A 81 -1.55 10.85 5.42
N MET A 82 -2.17 9.80 5.96
CA MET A 82 -2.76 9.84 7.30
C MET A 82 -1.71 10.14 8.37
N ALA A 83 -2.17 10.66 9.51
CA ALA A 83 -1.35 11.05 10.65
C ALA A 83 -0.30 12.15 10.38
N ALA A 84 -0.18 12.67 9.16
CA ALA A 84 0.81 13.70 8.80
C ALA A 84 0.70 15.01 9.60
N ARG A 85 -0.46 15.30 10.21
CA ARG A 85 -0.65 16.49 11.06
C ARG A 85 0.10 16.41 12.39
N MET A 86 0.36 15.20 12.90
CA MET A 86 1.10 14.98 14.15
C MET A 86 2.50 14.48 13.82
N ASP A 87 3.35 15.42 13.39
CA ASP A 87 4.75 15.22 12.98
C ASP A 87 5.75 15.31 14.15
N ARG A 88 5.25 15.49 15.37
CA ARG A 88 5.97 15.53 16.65
C ARG A 88 5.00 15.27 17.80
N VAL A 89 5.52 15.05 19.00
CA VAL A 89 4.71 15.06 20.23
C VAL A 89 4.45 16.52 20.63
N MET A 90 3.20 16.97 20.62
CA MET A 90 2.86 18.36 20.98
C MET A 90 2.70 18.51 22.50
N LEU A 91 2.00 17.56 23.14
CA LEU A 91 1.82 17.51 24.60
C LEU A 91 2.23 16.17 25.20
N ALA A 92 2.59 16.18 26.48
CA ALA A 92 2.90 14.95 27.21
C ALA A 92 1.67 14.01 27.22
N GLY A 93 1.89 12.75 26.82
CA GLY A 93 0.83 11.74 26.71
C GLY A 93 0.23 11.60 25.31
N GLU A 94 0.58 12.46 24.35
CA GLU A 94 0.13 12.33 22.96
C GLU A 94 1.08 11.46 22.12
N PRO A 95 0.56 10.75 21.10
CA PRO A 95 1.40 10.00 20.18
C PRO A 95 2.08 10.89 19.15
N PHE A 96 3.31 10.53 18.78
CA PHE A 96 3.91 10.93 17.51
C PHE A 96 3.33 10.04 16.39
N SER A 97 2.09 10.31 15.99
CA SER A 97 1.33 9.43 15.09
C SER A 97 1.97 9.23 13.71
N LEU A 98 2.58 10.28 13.12
CA LEU A 98 3.25 10.12 11.82
C LEU A 98 4.43 9.14 11.91
N LYS A 99 5.20 9.16 13.01
CA LYS A 99 6.29 8.20 13.23
C LYS A 99 5.75 6.77 13.29
N VAL A 100 4.63 6.54 13.96
CA VAL A 100 4.00 5.21 14.05
C VAL A 100 3.59 4.72 12.67
N ILE A 101 2.90 5.55 11.87
CA ILE A 101 2.50 5.18 10.50
C ILE A 101 3.72 4.92 9.61
N ALA A 102 4.75 5.77 9.68
CA ALA A 102 5.99 5.57 8.93
C ALA A 102 6.71 4.27 9.32
N SER A 103 6.69 3.87 10.60
CA SER A 103 7.26 2.60 11.07
C SER A 103 6.46 1.37 10.66
N ILE A 104 5.18 1.50 10.31
CA ILE A 104 4.41 0.39 9.73
C ILE A 104 4.76 0.20 8.24
N LEU A 105 5.12 1.29 7.56
CA LEU A 105 5.39 1.30 6.12
C LEU A 105 6.84 0.92 5.76
N ASN A 106 7.81 1.12 6.67
CA ASN A 106 9.24 0.84 6.47
C ASN A 106 9.71 -0.34 7.31
#